data_AF-A0A531B7Y1-F1
#
_entry.id   AF-A0A531B7Y1-F1
#
_cell.length_a   1.000
_cell.length_b   1.000
_cell.length_c   1.000
_cell.angle_alpha   90.00
_cell.angle_beta   90.00
_cell.angle_gamma   90.00
#
_symmetry.space_group_name_H-M   'P 1'
#
loop_
_entity.id
_entity.type
_entity.pdbx_description
1 polymer ?
#
loop_
_entity_poly.entity_id
_entity_poly.type
_entity_poly.pdbx_seq_one_letter_code
_entity_poly.pdbx_strand_id
1 'polypeptide(L)'
;ISHNRTMAELLQPTHKDIAGIYEGEFARMSQIEVSLEELLAVRERLISDLNKALTEDQRKFLLSFKAGRPDWNLLGIEGAHKLPAVRWKLYNLQRMQRERHRQAYENLERVLRLSSGQAE
;
A
#
# COMPACT_ATOMS: atom_id res chain seq x y z
N ILE A 1 7.15 -2.37 3.31
CA ILE A 1 7.16 -3.84 3.56
C ILE A 1 6.97 -4.28 5.02
N SER A 2 6.95 -3.40 6.02
CA SER A 2 6.83 -3.77 7.45
C SER A 2 5.60 -3.21 8.16
N HIS A 3 4.57 -2.84 7.41
CA HIS A 3 3.31 -2.32 7.96
C HIS A 3 2.36 -3.45 8.37
N ASN A 4 1.40 -3.13 9.26
CA ASN A 4 0.36 -4.06 9.73
C ASN A 4 -0.63 -4.43 8.61
N ARG A 5 -1.03 -3.43 7.81
CA ARG A 5 -1.80 -3.66 6.56
C ARG A 5 -0.98 -4.41 5.53
N THR A 6 -1.66 -5.12 4.65
CA THR A 6 -1.05 -5.78 3.50
C THR A 6 -0.50 -4.76 2.51
N MET A 7 0.43 -5.19 1.65
CA MET A 7 0.96 -4.31 0.59
C MET A 7 -0.15 -3.87 -0.37
N ALA A 8 -1.09 -4.78 -0.70
CA ALA A 8 -2.21 -4.47 -1.56
C ALA A 8 -3.14 -3.41 -0.94
N GLU A 9 -3.46 -3.51 0.36
CA GLU A 9 -4.29 -2.52 1.07
C GLU A 9 -3.64 -1.15 1.21
N LEU A 10 -2.31 -1.05 1.17
CA LEU A 10 -1.62 0.24 1.18
C LEU A 10 -1.71 0.95 -0.18
N LEU A 11 -1.79 0.17 -1.27
CA LEU A 11 -1.86 0.69 -2.64
C LEU A 11 -3.30 0.88 -3.11
N GLN A 12 -4.22 0.06 -2.61
CA GLN A 12 -5.66 0.14 -2.86
C GLN A 12 -6.38 0.03 -1.51
N PRO A 13 -6.43 1.11 -0.72
CA PRO A 13 -7.11 1.11 0.57
C PRO A 13 -8.62 1.04 0.41
N THR A 14 -9.31 0.46 1.40
CA THR A 14 -10.77 0.56 1.50
C THR A 14 -11.17 1.99 1.86
N HIS A 15 -12.09 2.56 1.08
CA HIS A 15 -12.70 3.84 1.40
C HIS A 15 -13.58 3.73 2.62
N LYS A 16 -13.28 4.54 3.63
CA LYS A 16 -14.16 4.73 4.77
C LYS A 16 -15.14 5.84 4.41
N ASP A 17 -16.40 5.61 4.73
CA ASP A 17 -17.35 6.71 4.86
C ASP A 17 -16.98 7.51 6.11
N ILE A 18 -16.68 8.79 5.91
CA ILE A 18 -16.27 9.70 6.98
C ILE A 18 -17.30 10.82 7.19
N ALA A 19 -18.45 10.80 6.51
CA ALA A 19 -19.41 11.90 6.56
C ALA A 19 -19.89 12.21 7.99
N GLY A 20 -20.28 11.19 8.74
CA GLY A 20 -20.74 11.37 10.13
C GLY A 20 -19.67 11.92 11.08
N ILE A 21 -18.42 11.46 10.95
CA ILE A 21 -17.29 11.97 11.74
C ILE A 21 -16.94 13.40 11.32
N TYR A 22 -17.00 13.67 10.02
CA TYR A 22 -16.75 15.00 9.48
C TYR A 22 -17.74 16.02 10.03
N GLU A 23 -19.04 15.74 9.98
CA GLU A 23 -20.10 16.65 10.45
C GLU A 23 -20.12 16.80 11.98
N GLY A 24 -19.92 15.69 12.70
CA GLY A 24 -20.00 15.65 14.16
C GLY A 24 -18.78 16.28 14.85
N GLU A 25 -17.59 16.13 14.25
CA GLU A 25 -16.33 16.49 14.89
C GLU A 25 -15.52 17.47 14.03
N PHE A 26 -15.09 17.05 12.84
CA PHE A 26 -14.09 17.79 12.06
C PHE A 26 -14.55 19.21 11.69
N ALA A 27 -15.74 19.35 11.10
CA ALA A 27 -16.26 20.63 10.60
C ALA A 27 -16.47 21.67 11.70
N ARG A 28 -16.68 21.23 12.95
CA ARG A 28 -16.87 22.12 14.11
C ARG A 28 -15.56 22.47 14.83
N MET A 29 -14.48 21.75 14.51
CA MET A 29 -13.19 21.88 15.17
C MET A 29 -12.11 22.52 14.28
N SER A 30 -12.31 22.59 12.97
CA SER A 30 -11.32 23.15 12.06
C SER A 30 -11.29 24.68 12.12
N GLN A 31 -10.09 25.26 12.21
CA GLN A 31 -9.90 26.72 12.14
C GLN A 31 -9.99 27.26 10.71
N ILE A 32 -9.77 26.38 9.73
CA ILE A 32 -9.89 26.64 8.31
C ILE A 32 -11.03 25.77 7.81
N GLU A 33 -11.92 26.38 7.03
CA GLU A 33 -13.01 25.66 6.38
C GLU A 33 -12.43 24.74 5.30
N VAL A 34 -12.71 23.45 5.42
CA VAL A 34 -12.30 22.40 4.47
C VAL A 34 -13.50 21.50 4.29
N SER A 35 -13.99 21.37 3.05
CA SER A 35 -15.20 20.62 2.78
C SER A 35 -14.97 19.11 2.82
N LEU A 36 -16.03 18.32 3.01
CA LEU A 36 -15.96 16.86 2.94
C LEU A 36 -15.48 16.41 1.55
N GLU A 37 -16.01 17.05 0.50
CA GLU A 37 -15.67 16.78 -0.90
C GLU A 37 -14.18 17.01 -1.14
N GLU A 38 -13.60 18.06 -0.56
CA GLU A 38 -12.16 18.32 -0.66
C GLU A 38 -11.34 17.20 -0.01
N LEU A 39 -11.70 16.76 1.19
CA LEU A 39 -11.02 15.64 1.87
C LEU A 39 -11.09 14.34 1.06
N LEU A 40 -12.26 14.06 0.47
CA LEU A 40 -12.46 12.89 -0.38
C LEU A 40 -11.65 13.00 -1.68
N ALA A 41 -11.63 14.16 -2.33
CA ALA A 41 -10.86 14.40 -3.54
C ALA A 41 -9.35 14.28 -3.28
N VAL A 42 -8.85 14.84 -2.16
CA VAL A 42 -7.45 14.71 -1.75
C VAL A 42 -7.09 13.24 -1.50
N ARG A 43 -7.98 12.45 -0.89
CA ARG A 43 -7.75 11.01 -0.70
C ARG A 43 -7.55 10.29 -2.03
N GLU A 44 -8.42 10.51 -3.00
CA GLU A 44 -8.29 9.88 -4.33
C GLU A 44 -6.99 10.30 -5.03
N ARG A 45 -6.64 11.59 -4.94
CA ARG A 45 -5.38 12.12 -5.47
C ARG A 45 -4.17 11.45 -4.82
N LEU A 46 -4.13 11.36 -3.49
CA LEU A 46 -3.01 10.72 -2.78
C LEU A 46 -2.84 9.25 -3.17
N ILE A 47 -3.94 8.52 -3.34
CA ILE A 47 -3.90 7.13 -3.81
C ILE A 47 -3.37 7.07 -5.25
N SER A 48 -3.85 7.93 -6.14
CA SER A 48 -3.37 8.00 -7.53
C SER A 48 -1.89 8.35 -7.61
N ASP A 49 -1.45 9.41 -6.93
CA ASP A 49 -0.08 9.92 -6.96
C ASP A 49 0.90 8.91 -6.38
N LEU A 50 0.56 8.26 -5.27
CA LEU A 50 1.36 7.18 -4.69
C LEU A 50 1.53 6.03 -5.70
N ASN A 51 0.45 5.65 -6.37
CA ASN A 51 0.49 4.58 -7.36
C ASN A 51 1.31 4.97 -8.60
N LYS A 52 1.26 6.23 -9.05
CA LYS A 52 2.07 6.75 -10.17
C LYS A 52 3.55 6.87 -9.83
N ALA A 53 3.87 7.24 -8.58
CA ALA A 53 5.25 7.38 -8.12
C ALA A 53 6.00 6.05 -7.99
N LEU A 54 5.28 4.92 -7.97
CA LEU A 54 5.91 3.59 -7.94
C LEU A 54 6.61 3.28 -9.28
N THR A 55 7.93 3.21 -9.21
CA THR A 55 8.77 2.74 -10.31
C THR A 55 8.57 1.26 -10.57
N GLU A 56 8.88 0.81 -11.79
CA GLU A 56 8.78 -0.59 -12.16
C GLU A 56 9.64 -1.51 -11.27
N ASP A 57 10.84 -1.07 -10.90
CA ASP A 57 11.72 -1.82 -9.99
C ASP A 57 11.12 -1.97 -8.59
N GLN A 58 10.46 -0.92 -8.08
CA GLN A 58 9.73 -1.01 -6.81
C GLN A 58 8.54 -1.97 -6.91
N ARG A 59 7.83 -2.03 -8.05
CA ARG A 59 6.74 -3.00 -8.26
C ARG A 59 7.26 -4.43 -8.26
N LYS A 60 8.32 -4.69 -9.03
CA LYS A 60 9.02 -5.98 -9.07
C LYS A 60 9.56 -6.37 -7.70
N PHE A 61 10.12 -5.42 -6.96
CA PHE A 61 10.58 -5.65 -5.59
C PHE A 61 9.43 -6.11 -4.69
N LEU A 62 8.28 -5.43 -4.69
CA LEU A 62 7.13 -5.80 -3.88
C LEU A 62 6.62 -7.22 -4.20
N LEU A 63 6.59 -7.59 -5.49
CA LEU A 63 6.22 -8.95 -5.92
C LEU A 63 7.24 -9.99 -5.46
N SER A 64 8.55 -9.76 -5.69
CA SER A 64 9.61 -10.67 -5.25
C SER A 64 9.59 -10.87 -3.72
N PHE A 65 9.37 -9.78 -2.97
CA PHE A 65 9.23 -9.83 -1.52
C PHE A 65 8.01 -10.66 -1.13
N LYS A 66 6.85 -10.42 -1.77
CA LYS A 66 5.62 -11.18 -1.51
C LYS A 66 5.71 -12.64 -1.94
N ALA A 67 6.57 -12.99 -2.90
CA ALA A 67 6.89 -14.37 -3.26
C ALA A 67 7.80 -15.08 -2.23
N GLY A 68 8.31 -14.36 -1.23
CA GLY A 68 9.22 -14.90 -0.22
C GLY A 68 10.67 -15.03 -0.71
N ARG A 69 11.00 -14.44 -1.87
CA ARG A 69 12.34 -14.41 -2.47
C ARG A 69 12.66 -12.97 -2.90
N PRO A 70 12.86 -12.04 -1.93
CA PRO A 70 13.06 -10.63 -2.25
C PRO A 70 14.33 -10.42 -3.08
N ASP A 71 14.22 -9.69 -4.18
CA ASP A 71 15.36 -9.20 -4.94
C ASP A 71 15.81 -7.84 -4.38
N TRP A 72 16.77 -7.87 -3.47
CA TRP A 72 17.24 -6.66 -2.78
C TRP A 72 17.92 -5.64 -3.69
N ASN A 73 18.40 -6.07 -4.87
CA ASN A 73 19.05 -5.17 -5.82
C ASN A 73 18.05 -4.13 -6.35
N LEU A 74 16.78 -4.51 -6.50
CA LEU A 74 15.69 -3.63 -6.95
C LEU A 74 15.32 -2.55 -5.91
N LEU A 75 15.61 -2.79 -4.63
CA LEU A 75 15.28 -1.83 -3.58
C LEU A 75 16.32 -0.71 -3.48
N GLY A 76 17.59 -1.00 -3.79
CA GLY A 76 18.68 -0.02 -3.73
C GLY A 76 19.01 0.50 -2.32
N ILE A 77 18.52 -0.16 -1.26
CA ILE A 77 18.74 0.25 0.14
C ILE A 77 19.64 -0.78 0.83
N GLU A 78 20.87 -0.37 1.11
CA GLU A 78 21.84 -1.19 1.84
C GLU A 78 21.32 -1.52 3.26
N GLY A 79 21.52 -2.76 3.70
CA GLY A 79 21.14 -3.18 5.05
C GLY A 79 19.63 -3.37 5.30
N ALA A 80 18.75 -3.07 4.34
CA ALA A 80 17.29 -3.25 4.49
C ALA A 80 16.89 -4.68 4.89
N HIS A 81 17.61 -5.68 4.37
CA HIS A 81 17.42 -7.10 4.70
C HIS A 81 17.74 -7.44 6.16
N LYS A 82 18.51 -6.60 6.87
CA LYS A 82 18.90 -6.80 8.26
C LYS A 82 17.88 -6.25 9.25
N LEU A 83 16.97 -5.37 8.80
CA LEU A 83 15.99 -4.71 9.66
C LEU A 83 15.06 -5.74 10.34
N PRO A 84 14.88 -5.68 11.68
CA PRO A 84 14.09 -6.69 12.41
C PRO A 84 12.67 -6.84 11.87
N ALA A 85 11.99 -5.73 11.60
CA ALA A 85 10.61 -5.74 11.10
C ALA A 85 10.51 -6.32 9.67
N VAL A 86 11.56 -6.19 8.87
CA VAL A 86 11.63 -6.77 7.52
C VAL A 86 11.83 -8.27 7.60
N ARG A 87 12.79 -8.74 8.42
CA ARG A 87 13.02 -10.16 8.69
C ARG A 87 11.78 -10.84 9.26
N TRP A 88 11.09 -10.19 10.18
CA TRP A 88 9.85 -10.69 10.77
C TRP A 88 8.74 -10.86 9.72
N LYS A 89 8.55 -9.87 8.83
CA LYS A 89 7.55 -9.99 7.76
C LYS A 89 7.88 -11.15 6.81
N LEU A 90 9.16 -11.31 6.44
CA LEU A 90 9.59 -12.40 5.57
C LEU A 90 9.42 -13.77 6.24
N TYR A 91 9.75 -13.88 7.53
CA TYR A 91 9.51 -15.08 8.33
C TYR A 91 8.03 -15.48 8.36
N ASN A 92 7.13 -14.53 8.63
CA ASN A 92 5.68 -14.80 8.65
C ASN A 92 5.16 -15.21 7.27
N LEU A 93 5.71 -14.62 6.22
CA LEU A 93 5.35 -14.96 4.85
C LEU A 93 5.73 -16.40 4.49
N GLN A 94 6.91 -16.86 4.91
CA GLN A 94 7.38 -18.23 4.69
C GLN A 94 6.54 -19.28 5.45
N ARG A 95 5.86 -18.87 6.52
CA ARG A 95 4.99 -19.74 7.33
C ARG A 95 3.51 -19.67 6.96
N MET A 96 3.17 -18.85 5.98
CA MET A 96 1.81 -18.65 5.52
C MET A 96 1.33 -19.91 4.78
N GLN A 97 0.08 -20.33 4.99
CA GLN A 97 -0.47 -21.47 4.24
C GLN A 97 -0.44 -21.19 2.73
N ARG A 98 -0.08 -22.20 1.93
CA ARG A 98 0.15 -22.07 0.47
C ARG A 98 -1.01 -21.38 -0.25
N GLU A 99 -2.24 -21.80 0.02
CA GLU A 99 -3.43 -21.25 -0.61
C GLU A 99 -3.62 -19.76 -0.27
N ARG A 100 -3.56 -19.42 1.02
CA ARG A 100 -3.67 -18.04 1.49
C ARG A 100 -2.54 -17.16 0.95
N HIS A 101 -1.33 -17.71 0.84
CA HIS A 101 -0.17 -17.03 0.29
C HIS A 101 -0.36 -16.72 -1.19
N ARG A 102 -0.84 -17.69 -1.97
CA ARG A 102 -1.17 -17.53 -3.39
C ARG A 102 -2.21 -16.43 -3.60
N GLN A 103 -3.34 -16.50 -2.90
CA GLN A 103 -4.39 -15.47 -3.01
C GLN A 103 -3.87 -14.06 -2.67
N ALA A 104 -3.05 -13.95 -1.62
CA ALA A 104 -2.48 -12.67 -1.22
C ALA A 104 -1.41 -12.15 -2.21
N TYR A 105 -0.73 -13.04 -2.94
CA TYR A 105 0.18 -12.68 -4.02
C TYR A 105 -0.60 -12.19 -5.25
N GLU A 106 -1.58 -12.98 -5.71
CA GLU A 106 -2.46 -12.65 -6.85
C GLU A 106 -3.18 -11.30 -6.64
N ASN A 107 -3.66 -11.06 -5.41
CA ASN A 107 -4.27 -9.77 -5.08
C ASN A 107 -3.29 -8.60 -5.21
N LEU A 108 -2.04 -8.76 -4.72
CA LEU A 108 -1.02 -7.72 -4.86
C LEU A 108 -0.66 -7.49 -6.32
N GLU A 109 -0.49 -8.56 -7.10
CA GLU A 109 -0.20 -8.48 -8.54
C GLU A 109 -1.30 -7.74 -9.29
N ARG A 110 -2.57 -8.07 -9.03
CA ARG A 110 -3.72 -7.37 -9.62
C ARG A 110 -3.70 -5.87 -9.28
N VAL A 111 -3.48 -5.51 -8.01
CA VAL A 111 -3.42 -4.09 -7.62
C VAL A 111 -2.29 -3.36 -8.34
N LEU A 112 -1.09 -3.96 -8.41
CA LEU A 112 0.06 -3.36 -9.08
C LEU A 112 -0.16 -3.18 -10.59
N ARG A 113 -0.88 -4.10 -11.25
CA ARG A 113 -1.23 -4.01 -12.68
C ARG A 113 -2.26 -2.92 -12.98
N LEU A 114 -3.24 -2.73 -12.11
CA LEU A 114 -4.21 -1.62 -12.25
C LEU A 114 -3.51 -0.26 -12.18
N SER A 115 -2.44 -0.15 -11.39
CA SER A 115 -1.65 1.07 -11.24
C SER A 115 -0.77 1.40 -12.45
N SER A 116 -0.43 0.41 -13.30
CA SER A 116 0.36 0.62 -14.52
C SER A 116 -0.46 1.11 -15.73
N GLY A 117 -1.80 1.04 -15.68
CA GLY A 117 -2.70 1.41 -16.78
C GLY A 117 -3.31 2.82 -16.68
N GLN A 118 -2.82 3.69 -15.80
CA GLN A 118 -3.31 5.08 -15.64
C GLN A 118 -2.26 6.14 -16.06
N ALA A 119 -1.29 5.74 -16.88
CA ALA A 119 -0.27 6.61 -17.45
C ALA A 119 -0.37 6.58 -18.98
N GLU A 120 -1.51 7.02 -19.51
CA GLU A 120 -1.72 7.45 -20.90
C GLU A 120 -2.80 8.53 -20.93
#